data_AF-X1DUA3-F1
#
_entry.id   AF-X1DUA3-F1
#
_cell.length_a   1.000
_cell.length_b   1.000
_cell.length_c   1.000
_cell.angle_alpha   90.00
_cell.angle_beta   90.00
_cell.angle_gamma   90.00
#
_symmetry.space_group_name_H-M   'P 1'
#
loop_
_entity.id
_entity.type
_entity.pdbx_description
1 polymer ?
#
loop_
_entity_poly.entity_id
_entity_poly.type
_entity_poly.pdbx_seq_one_letter_code
_entity_poly.pdbx_strand_id
1 'polypeptide(L)'
;MVGTFVLVFAVLFVNLPSVEIEGIDNVKVGLGSLEALPVGLVVFAIGMSLGGTTGYAINPARDLGPRIIHAIIPMKGKRDSDWSYSWIPVSGPIVGAAIAALLYYFIMWMS
;
A
#
# COMPACT_ATOMS: atom_id res chain seq x y z
N MET A 1 -1.13 4.41 -9.00
CA MET A 1 -1.09 5.80 -8.48
C MET A 1 -2.18 6.03 -7.44
N VAL A 2 -3.46 6.13 -7.81
CA VAL A 2 -4.56 6.45 -6.87
C VAL A 2 -4.67 5.44 -5.72
N GLY A 3 -4.69 4.14 -6.01
CA GLY A 3 -4.77 3.12 -4.96
C GLY A 3 -3.60 3.17 -3.96
N THR A 4 -2.36 3.37 -4.44
CA THR A 4 -1.19 3.52 -3.54
C THR A 4 -1.24 4.82 -2.75
N PHE A 5 -1.67 5.93 -3.37
CA PHE A 5 -1.87 7.18 -2.66
C PHE A 5 -2.84 6.98 -1.50
N VAL A 6 -4.02 6.40 -1.75
CA VAL A 6 -5.03 6.14 -0.71
C VAL A 6 -4.48 5.21 0.37
N LEU A 7 -3.80 4.12 -0.02
CA LEU A 7 -3.19 3.19 0.92
C LEU A 7 -2.19 3.90 1.84
N VAL A 8 -1.18 4.56 1.28
CA VAL A 8 -0.11 5.19 2.05
C VAL A 8 -0.66 6.32 2.90
N PHE A 9 -1.53 7.16 2.34
CA PHE A 9 -2.16 8.26 3.06
C PHE A 9 -2.97 7.76 4.25
N ALA A 10 -3.82 6.75 4.05
CA ALA A 10 -4.61 6.16 5.14
C ALA A 10 -3.71 5.57 6.22
N VAL A 11 -2.69 4.78 5.85
CA VAL A 11 -1.77 4.16 6.82
C VAL A 11 -1.02 5.20 7.66
N LEU A 12 -0.61 6.33 7.07
CA LEU A 12 0.07 7.40 7.82
C LEU A 12 -0.82 8.07 8.88
N PHE A 13 -2.14 8.02 8.71
CA PHE A 13 -3.12 8.54 9.69
C PHE A 13 -3.64 7.48 10.67
N VAL A 14 -3.27 6.21 10.52
CA VAL A 14 -3.65 5.17 11.49
C VAL A 14 -2.89 5.42 12.79
N ASN A 15 -3.62 5.73 13.86
CA ASN A 15 -3.08 5.87 15.21
C ASN A 15 -3.33 4.59 16.02
N LEU A 16 -2.30 4.16 16.75
CA LEU A 16 -2.42 3.07 17.71
C LEU A 16 -3.05 3.57 19.01
N PRO A 17 -3.86 2.77 19.71
CA PRO A 17 -4.43 3.16 20.99
C PRO A 17 -3.32 3.37 22.03
N SER A 18 -3.32 4.56 22.63
CA SER A 18 -2.48 4.90 23.77
C SER A 18 -3.33 4.95 25.04
N VAL A 19 -2.78 4.44 26.13
CA VAL A 19 -3.35 4.60 27.47
C VAL A 19 -2.47 5.58 28.22
N GLU A 20 -3.09 6.63 28.73
CA GLU A 20 -2.45 7.56 29.66
C GLU A 20 -2.56 6.99 31.06
N ILE A 21 -1.42 6.67 31.67
CA ILE A 21 -1.32 6.26 33.07
C ILE A 21 -0.66 7.43 33.80
N GLU A 22 -1.25 7.93 34.89
CA GLU A 22 -0.66 9.02 35.67
C GLU A 22 0.81 8.71 36.03
N GLY A 23 1.73 9.55 35.54
CA GLY A 23 3.18 9.41 35.75
C GLY A 23 3.93 8.61 34.66
N ILE A 24 3.25 8.08 33.64
CA ILE A 24 3.88 7.44 32.47
C ILE A 24 3.25 7.99 31.19
N ASP A 25 4.02 8.81 30.46
CA ASP A 25 3.57 9.39 29.20
C ASP A 25 3.38 8.29 28.13
N ASN A 26 2.21 8.29 27.50
CA ASN A 26 1.92 7.60 26.23
C ASN A 26 2.30 6.10 26.19
N VAL A 27 1.71 5.29 27.07
CA VAL A 27 1.85 3.83 26.94
C VAL A 27 1.05 3.37 25.72
N LYS A 28 1.77 3.07 24.62
CA LYS A 28 1.18 2.44 23.44
C LYS A 28 0.77 1.02 23.79
N VAL A 29 -0.52 0.73 23.74
CA VAL A 29 -1.03 -0.63 23.99
C VAL A 29 -1.00 -1.37 22.68
N GLY A 30 -0.09 -2.35 22.59
CA GLY A 30 -0.04 -3.23 21.43
C GLY A 30 -1.28 -4.13 21.40
N LEU A 31 -2.10 -4.03 20.36
CA LEU A 31 -3.27 -4.92 20.16
C LEU A 31 -2.88 -6.21 19.41
N GLY A 32 -1.58 -6.42 19.18
CA GLY A 32 -1.07 -7.58 18.46
C GLY A 32 -1.52 -7.57 16.99
N SER A 33 -2.07 -8.68 16.51
CA SER A 33 -2.47 -8.82 15.10
C SER A 33 -3.58 -7.85 14.65
N LEU A 34 -4.34 -7.29 15.59
CA LEU A 34 -5.41 -6.33 15.27
C LEU A 34 -4.86 -5.01 14.70
N GLU A 35 -3.59 -4.69 14.93
CA GLU A 35 -2.94 -3.50 14.37
C GLU A 35 -2.84 -3.52 12.84
N ALA A 36 -2.82 -4.73 12.24
CA ALA A 36 -2.80 -4.89 10.80
C ALA A 36 -4.20 -4.80 10.16
N LEU A 37 -5.28 -4.90 10.97
CA LEU A 37 -6.65 -4.94 10.46
C LEU A 37 -7.04 -3.67 9.69
N PRO A 38 -6.76 -2.43 10.17
CA PRO A 38 -7.09 -1.22 9.43
C PRO A 38 -6.42 -1.20 8.04
N VAL A 39 -5.15 -1.59 7.97
CA VAL A 39 -4.40 -1.67 6.70
C VAL A 39 -5.04 -2.69 5.76
N GLY A 40 -5.39 -3.87 6.28
CA GLY A 40 -6.06 -4.92 5.51
C GLY A 40 -7.41 -4.48 4.95
N LEU A 41 -8.22 -3.77 5.74
CA LEU A 41 -9.51 -3.23 5.30
C LEU A 41 -9.36 -2.17 4.21
N VAL A 42 -8.33 -1.32 4.29
CA VAL A 42 -8.01 -0.35 3.24
C VAL A 42 -7.64 -1.06 1.93
N VAL A 43 -6.77 -2.08 1.98
CA VAL A 43 -6.41 -2.87 0.80
C VAL A 43 -7.64 -3.57 0.21
N PHE A 44 -8.51 -4.13 1.05
CA PHE A 44 -9.76 -4.76 0.63
C PHE A 44 -10.70 -3.77 -0.08
N ALA A 45 -10.91 -2.59 0.50
CA ALA A 45 -11.73 -1.53 -0.11
C ALA A 45 -11.16 -1.05 -1.45
N ILE A 46 -9.83 -0.91 -1.55
CA ILE A 46 -9.16 -0.58 -2.82
C ILE A 46 -9.38 -1.70 -3.85
N GLY A 47 -9.26 -2.97 -3.45
CA GLY A 47 -9.50 -4.11 -4.33
C GLY A 47 -10.91 -4.11 -4.91
N MET A 48 -11.92 -3.86 -4.07
CA MET A 48 -13.33 -3.81 -4.51
C MET A 48 -13.62 -2.60 -5.41
N SER A 49 -13.03 -1.43 -5.14
CA SER A 49 -13.33 -0.18 -5.86
C SER A 49 -12.48 0.01 -7.13
N LEU A 50 -11.21 -0.39 -7.11
CA LEU A 50 -10.23 -0.10 -8.16
C LEU A 50 -9.65 -1.37 -8.82
N GLY A 51 -10.12 -2.57 -8.45
CA GLY A 51 -9.58 -3.81 -8.98
C GLY A 51 -9.89 -4.06 -10.45
N GLY A 52 -11.04 -3.62 -10.96
CA GLY A 52 -11.45 -3.90 -12.33
C GLY A 52 -10.63 -3.20 -13.43
N THR A 53 -10.02 -2.05 -13.13
CA THR A 53 -9.32 -1.24 -14.15
C THR A 53 -7.90 -1.70 -14.40
N THR A 54 -7.19 -2.14 -13.35
CA THR A 54 -5.74 -2.43 -13.39
C THR A 54 -5.30 -3.58 -12.47
N GLY A 55 -6.23 -4.32 -11.86
CA GLY A 55 -5.91 -5.32 -10.84
C GLY A 55 -5.35 -4.72 -9.54
N TYR A 56 -5.61 -3.43 -9.29
CA TYR A 56 -5.12 -2.64 -8.15
C TYR A 56 -3.62 -2.84 -7.87
N ALA A 57 -2.76 -2.64 -8.88
CA ALA A 57 -1.31 -2.67 -8.70
C ALA A 57 -0.83 -1.49 -7.82
N ILE A 58 -0.95 -1.67 -6.49
CA ILE A 58 -0.67 -0.64 -5.48
C ILE A 58 0.74 -0.75 -4.89
N ASN A 59 1.49 -1.79 -5.25
CA ASN A 59 2.82 -2.09 -4.73
C ASN A 59 3.70 -2.66 -5.86
N PRO A 60 4.88 -2.08 -6.15
CA PRO A 60 5.79 -2.59 -7.19
C PRO A 60 6.19 -4.05 -6.97
N ALA A 61 6.46 -4.46 -5.72
CA ALA A 61 6.84 -5.83 -5.40
C ALA A 61 5.71 -6.84 -5.68
N ARG A 62 4.46 -6.42 -5.50
CA ARG A 62 3.26 -7.23 -5.75
C ARG A 62 3.02 -7.48 -7.25
N ASP A 63 3.63 -6.69 -8.13
CA ASP A 63 3.57 -6.89 -9.58
C ASP A 63 4.88 -7.49 -10.15
N LEU A 64 6.03 -6.87 -9.86
CA LEU A 64 7.31 -7.26 -10.43
C LEU A 64 7.75 -8.66 -10.00
N GLY A 65 7.54 -9.04 -8.75
CA GLY A 65 7.93 -10.37 -8.25
C GLY A 65 7.30 -11.49 -9.08
N PRO A 66 5.94 -11.57 -9.12
CA PRO A 66 5.24 -12.54 -9.97
C PRO A 66 5.63 -12.45 -11.45
N ARG A 67 5.88 -11.25 -11.98
CA ARG A 67 6.26 -11.05 -13.39
C ARG A 67 7.64 -11.62 -13.73
N ILE A 68 8.63 -11.39 -12.86
CA ILE A 68 9.98 -11.95 -13.01
C ILE A 68 9.93 -13.47 -12.99
N ILE A 69 9.18 -14.04 -12.03
CA ILE A 69 9.00 -15.50 -11.94
C ILE A 69 8.29 -16.04 -13.18
N HIS A 70 7.24 -15.36 -13.67
CA HIS A 70 6.55 -15.72 -14.90
C HIS A 70 7.47 -15.71 -16.12
N ALA A 71 8.43 -14.78 -16.20
CA ALA A 71 9.41 -14.73 -17.27
C ALA A 71 10.40 -15.91 -17.22
N ILE A 72 10.90 -16.24 -16.03
CA ILE A 72 11.93 -17.27 -15.82
C ILE A 72 11.37 -18.68 -15.95
N ILE A 73 10.18 -18.96 -15.41
CA ILE A 73 9.62 -20.31 -15.40
C ILE A 73 9.15 -20.71 -16.81
N PRO A 74 9.66 -21.81 -17.38
CA PRO A 74 9.13 -22.34 -18.63
C PRO A 74 7.75 -22.96 -18.39
N MET A 75 6.73 -22.44 -19.07
CA MET A 75 5.38 -23.00 -19.10
C MET A 75 4.96 -23.20 -20.56
N LYS A 76 4.45 -24.40 -20.88
CA LYS A 76 3.90 -24.68 -22.21
C LYS A 76 2.67 -23.82 -22.46
N GLY A 77 2.63 -23.10 -23.58
CA GLY A 77 1.49 -22.26 -23.96
C GLY A 77 1.32 -20.97 -23.14
N LYS A 78 2.36 -20.50 -22.41
CA LYS A 78 2.26 -19.24 -21.67
C LYS A 78 2.16 -18.03 -22.60
N ARG A 79 1.39 -17.02 -22.18
CA ARG A 79 1.37 -15.69 -22.77
C ARG A 79 2.71 -14.99 -22.50
N ASP A 80 3.00 -13.91 -23.24
CA ASP A 80 4.08 -12.98 -22.88
C ASP A 80 3.87 -12.35 -21.49
N SER A 81 4.97 -11.96 -20.84
CA SER A 81 5.00 -11.36 -19.50
C SER A 81 4.62 -9.88 -19.47
N ASP A 82 4.20 -9.30 -20.60
CA ASP A 82 3.73 -7.92 -20.75
C ASP A 82 4.70 -6.88 -20.19
N TRP A 83 5.97 -7.00 -20.60
CA TRP A 83 7.03 -6.09 -20.15
C TRP A 83 6.79 -4.64 -20.58
N SER A 84 6.07 -4.41 -21.67
CA SER A 84 5.60 -3.08 -22.09
C SER A 84 4.79 -2.35 -21.02
N TYR A 85 3.98 -3.08 -20.25
CA TYR A 85 3.18 -2.52 -19.16
C TYR A 85 3.93 -2.44 -17.82
N SER A 86 5.02 -3.19 -17.65
CA SER A 86 5.68 -3.43 -16.35
C SER A 86 6.16 -2.19 -15.59
N TRP A 87 6.44 -1.07 -16.28
CA TRP A 87 6.88 0.17 -15.64
C TRP A 87 5.72 0.91 -14.95
N ILE A 88 4.48 0.74 -15.41
CA ILE A 88 3.28 1.39 -14.86
C ILE A 88 2.98 0.97 -13.41
N PRO A 89 2.95 -0.33 -13.06
CA PRO A 89 2.76 -0.78 -11.68
C PRO A 89 3.99 -0.54 -10.78
N VAL A 90 5.06 0.07 -11.31
CA VAL A 90 6.24 0.50 -10.55
C VAL A 90 6.20 2.01 -10.31
N SER A 91 6.17 2.80 -11.38
CA SER A 91 6.16 4.26 -11.31
C SER A 91 4.87 4.78 -10.65
N GLY A 92 3.73 4.18 -11.00
CA GLY A 92 2.43 4.57 -10.49
C GLY A 92 2.36 4.52 -8.97
N PRO A 93 2.73 3.40 -8.32
CA PRO A 93 2.82 3.33 -6.87
C PRO A 93 3.85 4.26 -6.24
N ILE A 94 5.06 4.38 -6.80
CA ILE A 94 6.11 5.25 -6.25
C ILE A 94 5.63 6.70 -6.21
N VAL A 95 5.08 7.21 -7.32
CA VAL A 95 4.56 8.57 -7.41
C VAL A 95 3.37 8.76 -6.48
N GLY A 96 2.43 7.80 -6.43
CA GLY A 96 1.29 7.85 -5.51
C GLY A 96 1.69 7.91 -4.04
N ALA A 97 2.67 7.09 -3.63
CA ALA A 97 3.21 7.06 -2.28
C ALA A 97 3.92 8.37 -1.92
N ALA A 98 4.73 8.91 -2.84
CA ALA A 98 5.43 10.18 -2.64
C ALA A 98 4.45 11.34 -2.43
N ILE A 99 3.41 11.45 -3.27
CA ILE A 99 2.38 12.48 -3.13
C ILE A 99 1.64 12.35 -1.80
N ALA A 100 1.28 11.12 -1.41
CA ALA A 100 0.62 10.86 -0.12
C ALA A 100 1.48 11.29 1.06
N ALA A 101 2.76 10.92 1.06
CA ALA A 101 3.70 11.28 2.12
C ALA A 101 3.93 12.80 2.21
N LEU A 102 4.08 13.47 1.06
CA LEU A 102 4.25 14.93 1.01
C LEU A 102 3.00 15.66 1.54
N LEU A 103 1.80 15.20 1.13
CA LEU A 103 0.55 15.79 1.60
C LEU A 103 0.36 15.57 3.10
N TYR A 104 0.64 14.35 3.59
CA TYR A 104 0.61 14.05 5.02
C TYR A 104 1.57 14.97 5.79
N TYR A 105 2.83 15.08 5.35
CA TYR A 105 3.82 15.93 6.01
C TYR A 105 3.38 17.39 6.05
N PHE A 106 2.82 17.90 4.95
CA PHE A 106 2.30 19.27 4.88
C PHE A 106 1.14 19.50 5.86
N ILE A 107 0.19 18.57 5.96
CA ILE A 107 -0.94 18.66 6.90
C ILE A 107 -0.43 18.65 8.35
N MET A 108 0.44 17.69 8.68
CA MET A 108 1.01 17.56 10.03
C MET A 108 1.89 18.74 10.42
N TRP A 109 2.53 19.41 9.46
CA TRP A 109 3.29 20.63 9.70
C TRP A 109 2.42 21.84 10.03
N MET A 110 1.19 21.89 9.51
CA MET A 110 0.24 22.97 9.79
C MET A 110 -0.61 22.75 11.04
N SER A 111 -0.55 21.56 11.65
CA SER A 111 -1.37 21.14 12.80
C SER A 111 -0.62 21.35 14.10
#